data_AF-A0A1W6LIG4-F1
#
_entry.id   AF-A0A1W6LIG4-F1
#
_cell.length_a   1.000
_cell.length_b   1.000
_cell.length_c   1.000
_cell.angle_alpha   90.00
_cell.angle_beta   90.00
_cell.angle_gamma   90.00
#
_symmetry.space_group_name_H-M   'P 1'
#
loop_
_entity.id
_entity.type
_entity.pdbx_description
1 polymer ?
#
loop_
_entity_poly.entity_id
_entity_poly.type
_entity_poly.pdbx_seq_one_letter_code
_entity_poly.pdbx_strand_id
1 'polypeptide(L)'
;MNTGSPSPGGTLTFTNIGAKGYWGRRVETPAGDASCTVQSEVIKYPWGTESCCRVPHEVTNDKLSPFNEELALVLDGPLRLKQLVVYQPLAANDGDWAIRSFWDRRMPEKTYNFHFSGPNKTTVLPADLGNSCTVYAMQQKPFKCGPGSDPYCPGSDLDFTGWKGSKLVVMLASMPYADDPSIKPLSCVTGGKDERAEDSPWLGIAPSELFRDGWSGYSPCHCFSNSNNAGLGDGCGQINLLEVVAESQGRQYGNRDIVSTGIRSFQVGSLGGSTCGIQGCGIENFAGNADLLDANSRTVMTQAAVIDANNRAGAAGPVWRRATDDRYYLVLLDEQSRAVQVAVIHPGSVPAAARTIVPALPNTLTRSAVDGLMALRLPK
;
A
#
# COMPACT_ATOMS: atom_id res chain seq x y z
N MET A 1 -13.18 -22.41 0.55
CA MET A 1 -14.01 -22.00 -0.61
C MET A 1 -14.44 -20.57 -0.37
N ASN A 2 -14.54 -19.74 -1.41
CA ASN A 2 -15.08 -18.39 -1.29
C ASN A 2 -16.61 -18.50 -1.06
N THR A 3 -17.12 -17.91 0.03
CA THR A 3 -18.52 -18.01 0.45
C THR A 3 -19.31 -16.72 0.24
N GLY A 4 -18.69 -15.64 -0.21
CA GLY A 4 -19.38 -14.38 -0.49
C GLY A 4 -20.19 -14.42 -1.79
N SER A 5 -21.17 -13.54 -1.87
CA SER A 5 -21.92 -13.33 -3.11
C SER A 5 -21.04 -12.61 -4.14
N PRO A 6 -21.05 -13.04 -5.42
CA PRO A 6 -20.32 -12.33 -6.46
C PRO A 6 -20.71 -10.84 -6.54
N SER A 7 -19.71 -9.98 -6.52
CA SER A 7 -19.84 -8.53 -6.75
C SER A 7 -19.44 -8.19 -8.20
N PRO A 8 -19.81 -7.01 -8.72
CA PRO A 8 -19.23 -6.47 -9.94
C PRO A 8 -17.79 -5.98 -9.74
N GLY A 9 -17.24 -6.04 -8.52
CA GLY A 9 -15.95 -5.45 -8.18
C GLY A 9 -15.97 -3.93 -8.17
N GLY A 10 -14.78 -3.33 -8.17
CA GLY A 10 -14.62 -1.89 -8.29
C GLY A 10 -13.22 -1.48 -8.71
N THR A 11 -13.09 -0.28 -9.28
CA THR A 11 -11.81 0.33 -9.65
C THR A 11 -11.73 1.77 -9.16
N LEU A 12 -10.59 2.11 -8.57
CA LEU A 12 -10.19 3.46 -8.21
C LEU A 12 -8.91 3.80 -8.95
N THR A 13 -8.95 4.86 -9.77
CA THR A 13 -7.81 5.28 -10.60
C THR A 13 -7.33 6.66 -10.18
N PHE A 14 -6.06 6.77 -9.81
CA PHE A 14 -5.38 8.04 -9.61
C PHE A 14 -4.63 8.41 -10.90
N THR A 15 -4.83 9.63 -11.38
CA THR A 15 -4.28 10.10 -12.66
C THR A 15 -3.41 11.34 -12.47
N ASN A 16 -2.54 11.60 -13.47
CA ASN A 16 -1.57 12.69 -13.45
C ASN A 16 -0.62 12.61 -12.24
N ILE A 17 -0.28 11.39 -11.83
CA ILE A 17 0.59 11.13 -10.70
C ILE A 17 2.04 11.31 -11.13
N GLY A 18 2.83 11.91 -10.24
CA GLY A 18 4.25 12.18 -10.43
C GLY A 18 4.50 13.63 -10.79
N ALA A 19 5.56 14.19 -10.23
CA ALA A 19 6.07 15.52 -10.54
C ALA A 19 7.58 15.58 -10.39
N LYS A 20 8.20 16.58 -11.01
CA LYS A 20 9.59 16.96 -10.71
C LYS A 20 9.65 17.70 -9.37
N GLY A 21 10.80 17.71 -8.74
CA GLY A 21 11.03 18.39 -7.47
C GLY A 21 12.06 17.65 -6.64
N TYR A 22 11.95 17.72 -5.32
CA TYR A 22 12.80 16.93 -4.43
C TYR A 22 12.00 16.45 -3.22
N TRP A 23 12.51 15.42 -2.58
CA TRP A 23 12.12 15.04 -1.22
C TRP A 23 13.39 14.97 -0.37
N GLY A 24 13.29 15.33 0.91
CA GLY A 24 14.42 15.19 1.84
C GLY A 24 14.74 13.72 2.08
N ARG A 25 15.91 13.27 1.64
CA ARG A 25 16.47 11.95 1.93
C ARG A 25 17.28 12.01 3.21
N ARG A 26 17.11 11.03 4.09
CA ARG A 26 17.91 10.92 5.31
C ARG A 26 19.33 10.49 4.98
N VAL A 27 20.30 11.05 5.71
CA VAL A 27 21.71 10.66 5.65
C VAL A 27 22.27 10.41 7.05
N GLU A 28 23.35 9.64 7.14
CA GLU A 28 24.06 9.43 8.41
C GLU A 28 24.98 10.62 8.71
N THR A 29 24.44 11.66 9.31
CA THR A 29 25.23 12.85 9.68
C THR A 29 24.68 13.45 10.98
N PRO A 30 25.54 13.96 11.88
CA PRO A 30 25.10 14.62 13.10
C PRO A 30 24.20 15.83 12.81
N ALA A 31 23.22 16.06 13.68
CA ALA A 31 22.42 17.27 13.64
C ALA A 31 23.32 18.50 13.82
N GLY A 32 23.08 19.52 13.00
CA GLY A 32 23.84 20.76 12.95
C GLY A 32 24.93 20.79 11.89
N ASP A 33 25.19 19.68 11.20
CA ASP A 33 26.14 19.63 10.09
C ASP A 33 25.65 20.48 8.90
N ALA A 34 26.57 21.21 8.27
CA ALA A 34 26.26 22.13 7.18
C ALA A 34 25.71 21.42 5.92
N SER A 35 25.94 20.12 5.77
CA SER A 35 25.37 19.31 4.69
C SER A 35 23.87 19.04 4.86
N CYS A 36 23.34 19.13 6.09
CA CYS A 36 21.93 18.91 6.43
C CYS A 36 21.06 20.10 5.97
N THR A 37 20.81 20.18 4.67
CA THR A 37 20.20 21.33 4.01
C THR A 37 18.67 21.31 3.99
N VAL A 38 18.02 20.16 4.25
CA VAL A 38 16.55 20.05 4.30
C VAL A 38 16.02 20.03 5.74
N GLN A 39 16.66 19.26 6.62
CA GLN A 39 16.33 19.21 8.05
C GLN A 39 17.57 18.81 8.83
N SER A 40 17.70 19.39 10.02
CA SER A 40 18.84 19.19 10.91
C SER A 40 18.38 19.35 12.36
N GLU A 41 17.97 18.26 13.00
CA GLU A 41 17.53 18.31 14.40
C GLU A 41 17.77 17.00 15.16
N VAL A 42 17.66 17.06 16.49
CA VAL A 42 17.64 15.88 17.35
C VAL A 42 16.21 15.63 17.78
N ILE A 43 15.64 14.53 17.32
CA ILE A 43 14.29 14.09 17.67
C ILE A 43 14.36 13.31 18.99
N LYS A 44 13.46 13.64 19.93
CA LYS A 44 13.37 12.98 21.23
C LYS A 44 12.14 12.06 21.26
N TYR A 45 12.36 10.79 21.52
CA TYR A 45 11.32 9.78 21.74
C TYR A 45 11.29 9.35 23.21
N PRO A 46 10.19 8.76 23.70
CA PRO A 46 10.13 8.19 25.04
C PRO A 46 11.19 7.12 25.33
N TRP A 47 11.78 6.51 24.30
CA TRP A 47 12.78 5.44 24.38
C TRP A 47 14.18 5.84 23.87
N GLY A 48 14.43 7.11 23.52
CA GLY A 48 15.75 7.54 23.07
C GLY A 48 15.78 8.85 22.30
N THR A 49 16.94 9.17 21.74
CA THR A 49 17.13 10.34 20.87
C THR A 49 17.72 9.91 19.54
N GLU A 50 17.30 10.57 18.47
CA GLU A 50 17.76 10.31 17.12
C GLU A 50 18.20 11.60 16.44
N SER A 51 19.33 11.56 15.76
CA SER A 51 19.78 12.66 14.90
C SER A 51 19.12 12.54 13.54
N CYS A 52 18.35 13.55 13.16
CA CYS A 52 17.76 13.65 11.83
C CYS A 52 18.50 14.69 11.00
N CYS A 53 19.24 14.20 10.01
CA CYS A 53 19.86 14.99 8.97
C CYS A 53 19.27 14.59 7.61
N ARG A 54 18.78 15.58 6.85
CA ARG A 54 18.26 15.36 5.50
C ARG A 54 18.90 16.27 4.47
N VAL A 55 19.11 15.70 3.29
CA VAL A 55 19.61 16.37 2.08
C VAL A 55 18.56 16.25 0.97
N PRO A 56 18.55 17.16 -0.02
CA PRO A 56 17.60 17.06 -1.13
C PRO A 56 17.93 15.85 -2.00
N HIS A 57 16.94 14.99 -2.25
CA HIS A 57 16.97 14.01 -3.33
C HIS A 57 16.16 14.52 -4.51
N GLU A 58 16.88 14.95 -5.55
CA GLU A 58 16.29 15.57 -6.74
C GLU A 58 15.64 14.56 -7.68
N VAL A 59 14.47 14.95 -8.15
CA VAL A 59 13.59 14.18 -9.03
C VAL A 59 13.40 14.95 -10.32
N THR A 60 13.95 14.42 -11.40
CA THR A 60 14.03 15.13 -12.67
C THR A 60 12.92 14.75 -13.66
N ASN A 61 12.14 13.72 -13.36
CA ASN A 61 11.04 13.24 -14.19
C ASN A 61 9.71 13.24 -13.44
N ASP A 62 8.62 13.16 -14.18
CA ASP A 62 7.24 13.20 -13.66
C ASP A 62 6.46 11.91 -13.98
N LYS A 63 7.17 10.81 -14.28
CA LYS A 63 6.55 9.57 -14.78
C LYS A 63 5.66 8.88 -13.73
N LEU A 64 6.07 8.89 -12.46
CA LEU A 64 5.27 8.45 -11.31
C LEU A 64 5.89 8.87 -9.96
N SER A 65 6.88 9.75 -9.93
CA SER A 65 7.72 9.95 -8.74
C SER A 65 6.94 10.42 -7.50
N PRO A 66 7.25 9.87 -6.30
CA PRO A 66 8.33 8.93 -6.00
C PRO A 66 7.96 7.45 -6.24
N PHE A 67 6.79 7.13 -6.79
CA PHE A 67 6.31 5.74 -6.91
C PHE A 67 6.98 4.93 -8.04
N ASN A 68 7.78 5.57 -8.88
CA ASN A 68 8.69 4.87 -9.79
C ASN A 68 10.07 4.60 -9.17
N GLU A 69 10.32 5.04 -7.94
CA GLU A 69 11.48 4.58 -7.18
C GLU A 69 11.31 3.11 -6.76
N GLU A 70 12.28 2.66 -6.00
CA GLU A 70 12.27 1.34 -5.38
C GLU A 70 11.20 1.27 -4.30
N LEU A 71 10.15 0.47 -4.51
CA LEU A 71 9.03 0.32 -3.58
C LEU A 71 9.03 -1.04 -2.90
N ALA A 72 8.68 -1.10 -1.62
CA ALA A 72 8.36 -2.33 -0.91
C ALA A 72 6.88 -2.37 -0.48
N LEU A 73 6.40 -3.55 -0.09
CA LEU A 73 5.04 -3.74 0.40
C LEU A 73 5.02 -3.88 1.92
N VAL A 74 3.98 -3.36 2.54
CA VAL A 74 3.62 -3.62 3.94
C VAL A 74 2.32 -4.39 3.98
N LEU A 75 2.32 -5.49 4.73
CA LEU A 75 1.18 -6.36 4.95
C LEU A 75 0.91 -6.40 6.46
N ASP A 76 -0.13 -5.72 6.91
CA ASP A 76 -0.58 -5.73 8.30
C ASP A 76 -1.92 -6.46 8.41
N GLY A 77 -1.99 -7.40 9.35
CA GLY A 77 -3.19 -8.19 9.57
C GLY A 77 -4.24 -7.48 10.43
N PRO A 78 -5.46 -8.03 10.51
CA PRO A 78 -5.86 -9.38 10.10
C PRO A 78 -5.99 -9.58 8.58
N LEU A 79 -5.14 -10.46 8.02
CA LEU A 79 -5.07 -10.71 6.58
C LEU A 79 -4.87 -12.21 6.33
N ARG A 80 -5.70 -12.78 5.46
CA ARG A 80 -5.53 -14.14 4.94
C ARG A 80 -5.07 -14.06 3.50
N LEU A 81 -3.77 -14.30 3.28
CA LEU A 81 -3.17 -14.26 1.96
C LEU A 81 -3.08 -15.65 1.35
N LYS A 82 -3.41 -15.76 0.07
CA LYS A 82 -3.35 -17.02 -0.70
C LYS A 82 -2.31 -16.98 -1.79
N GLN A 83 -2.18 -15.85 -2.47
CA GLN A 83 -1.22 -15.64 -3.53
C GLN A 83 -0.77 -14.18 -3.53
N LEU A 84 0.50 -13.93 -3.81
CA LEU A 84 1.08 -12.61 -3.98
C LEU A 84 2.07 -12.65 -5.15
N VAL A 85 1.86 -11.77 -6.13
CA VAL A 85 2.68 -11.70 -7.34
C VAL A 85 3.01 -10.25 -7.65
N VAL A 86 4.24 -9.99 -8.08
CA VAL A 86 4.65 -8.70 -8.63
C VAL A 86 5.11 -8.91 -10.06
N TYR A 87 4.45 -8.26 -11.02
CA TYR A 87 4.87 -8.17 -12.41
C TYR A 87 5.59 -6.85 -12.66
N GLN A 88 6.59 -6.88 -13.54
CA GLN A 88 7.22 -5.66 -14.08
C GLN A 88 7.54 -5.84 -15.58
N PRO A 89 7.71 -4.75 -16.33
CA PRO A 89 8.19 -4.83 -17.71
C PRO A 89 9.49 -5.65 -17.86
N LEU A 90 9.58 -6.44 -18.95
CA LEU A 90 10.80 -7.16 -19.36
C LEU A 90 11.87 -6.22 -19.91
N ALA A 91 11.45 -5.14 -20.55
CA ALA A 91 12.30 -4.13 -21.17
C ALA A 91 11.75 -2.73 -20.86
N ALA A 92 11.75 -1.83 -21.85
CA ALA A 92 11.09 -0.53 -21.73
C ALA A 92 9.60 -0.66 -21.38
N ASN A 93 9.00 0.44 -20.92
CA ASN A 93 7.65 0.48 -20.34
C ASN A 93 6.51 0.11 -21.33
N ASP A 94 6.82 -0.02 -22.62
CA ASP A 94 5.92 -0.39 -23.72
C ASP A 94 5.93 -1.89 -24.08
N GLY A 95 6.82 -2.68 -23.46
CA GLY A 95 6.99 -4.10 -23.74
C GLY A 95 6.14 -5.04 -22.89
N ASP A 96 6.31 -6.34 -23.10
CA ASP A 96 5.73 -7.39 -22.28
C ASP A 96 6.24 -7.34 -20.85
N TRP A 97 5.41 -7.80 -19.93
CA TRP A 97 5.68 -7.86 -18.50
C TRP A 97 5.91 -9.30 -18.09
N ALA A 98 6.65 -9.51 -17.00
CA ALA A 98 6.86 -10.83 -16.44
C ALA A 98 6.88 -10.79 -14.91
N ILE A 99 6.61 -11.95 -14.31
CA ILE A 99 6.75 -12.14 -12.87
C ILE A 99 8.18 -11.76 -12.45
N ARG A 100 8.27 -10.91 -11.44
CA ARG A 100 9.51 -10.55 -10.74
C ARG A 100 9.58 -11.10 -9.35
N SER A 101 8.44 -11.28 -8.69
CA SER A 101 8.36 -11.95 -7.40
C SER A 101 7.05 -12.72 -7.30
N PHE A 102 7.07 -13.90 -6.69
CA PHE A 102 5.91 -14.79 -6.58
C PHE A 102 5.91 -15.58 -5.27
N TRP A 103 4.75 -15.62 -4.62
CA TRP A 103 4.46 -16.44 -3.45
C TRP A 103 3.07 -17.06 -3.57
N ASP A 104 2.93 -18.32 -3.19
CA ASP A 104 1.67 -19.05 -3.20
C ASP A 104 1.57 -19.93 -1.95
N ARG A 105 0.47 -19.79 -1.20
CA ARG A 105 0.19 -20.56 0.02
C ARG A 105 0.24 -22.07 -0.22
N ARG A 106 -0.05 -22.53 -1.45
CA ARG A 106 -0.07 -23.96 -1.79
C ARG A 106 1.33 -24.55 -1.94
N MET A 107 2.34 -23.72 -2.17
CA MET A 107 3.74 -24.09 -2.34
C MET A 107 4.65 -23.01 -1.74
N PRO A 108 4.56 -22.72 -0.43
CA PRO A 108 5.28 -21.61 0.20
C PRO A 108 6.81 -21.76 0.09
N GLU A 109 7.30 -22.99 -0.04
CA GLU A 109 8.71 -23.31 -0.27
C GLU A 109 9.22 -22.94 -1.67
N LYS A 110 8.32 -22.71 -2.64
CA LYS A 110 8.65 -22.30 -4.02
C LYS A 110 8.52 -20.79 -4.24
N THR A 111 8.69 -20.02 -3.17
CA THR A 111 8.75 -18.57 -3.24
C THR A 111 9.86 -18.14 -4.22
N TYR A 112 9.54 -17.21 -5.11
CA TYR A 112 10.48 -16.66 -6.08
C TYR A 112 10.74 -15.18 -5.79
N ASN A 113 12.00 -14.83 -5.55
CA ASN A 113 12.51 -13.47 -5.42
C ASN A 113 11.68 -12.57 -4.47
N PHE A 114 11.18 -13.14 -3.38
CA PHE A 114 10.68 -12.38 -2.23
C PHE A 114 11.65 -12.55 -1.06
N HIS A 115 11.90 -11.45 -0.36
CA HIS A 115 12.34 -11.46 1.02
C HIS A 115 11.19 -10.93 1.89
N PHE A 116 10.89 -11.64 2.97
CA PHE A 116 9.93 -11.20 3.97
C PHE A 116 10.67 -10.83 5.25
N SER A 117 10.18 -9.80 5.91
CA SER A 117 10.68 -9.39 7.23
C SER A 117 9.49 -9.07 8.10
N GLY A 118 9.39 -9.73 9.25
CA GLY A 118 8.23 -9.61 10.13
C GLY A 118 8.58 -9.81 11.60
N PRO A 119 7.55 -9.93 12.46
CA PRO A 119 7.75 -10.03 13.90
C PRO A 119 8.64 -11.23 14.25
N ASN A 120 9.46 -11.09 15.30
CA ASN A 120 10.41 -12.12 15.75
C ASN A 120 11.42 -12.55 14.67
N LYS A 121 11.78 -11.66 13.75
CA LYS A 121 12.74 -11.91 12.65
C LYS A 121 12.30 -13.02 11.69
N THR A 122 10.98 -13.18 11.49
CA THR A 122 10.49 -14.15 10.52
C THR A 122 10.90 -13.73 9.10
N THR A 123 11.37 -14.71 8.33
CA THR A 123 11.73 -14.55 6.91
C THR A 123 10.77 -15.25 5.95
N VAL A 124 9.71 -15.85 6.52
CA VAL A 124 8.65 -16.53 5.79
C VAL A 124 7.36 -15.74 5.96
N LEU A 125 6.61 -15.58 4.88
CA LEU A 125 5.27 -15.01 4.92
C LEU A 125 4.29 -16.05 5.47
N PRO A 126 3.72 -15.86 6.68
CA PRO A 126 2.62 -16.69 7.13
C PRO A 126 1.40 -16.43 6.24
N ALA A 127 0.63 -17.48 6.00
CA ALA A 127 -0.55 -17.37 5.16
C ALA A 127 -1.73 -16.66 5.83
N ASP A 128 -1.71 -16.59 7.16
CA ASP A 128 -2.67 -15.85 7.97
C ASP A 128 -1.85 -14.92 8.89
N LEU A 129 -2.06 -13.62 8.76
CA LEU A 129 -1.51 -12.57 9.62
C LEU A 129 -2.56 -12.19 10.65
N GLY A 130 -2.19 -12.22 11.93
CA GLY A 130 -3.02 -11.74 13.03
C GLY A 130 -3.12 -10.23 13.08
N ASN A 131 -3.99 -9.71 13.96
CA ASN A 131 -4.20 -8.29 14.15
C ASN A 131 -2.91 -7.57 14.59
N SER A 132 -2.60 -6.43 13.95
CA SER A 132 -1.38 -5.64 14.20
C SER A 132 -0.07 -6.42 14.00
N CYS A 133 -0.10 -7.50 13.22
CA CYS A 133 1.12 -8.23 12.83
C CYS A 133 1.60 -7.74 11.47
N THR A 134 2.64 -6.91 11.47
CA THR A 134 3.20 -6.32 10.25
C THR A 134 4.29 -7.21 9.62
N VAL A 135 4.15 -7.52 8.33
CA VAL A 135 5.21 -8.13 7.50
C VAL A 135 5.52 -7.24 6.31
N TYR A 136 6.79 -7.01 6.06
CA TYR A 136 7.29 -6.34 4.87
C TYR A 136 7.64 -7.36 3.80
N ALA A 137 7.31 -7.05 2.54
CA ALA A 137 7.75 -7.83 1.39
C ALA A 137 8.62 -6.98 0.46
N MET A 138 9.80 -7.52 0.13
CA MET A 138 10.85 -6.92 -0.71
C MET A 138 11.36 -7.97 -1.70
N GLN A 139 12.27 -7.58 -2.60
CA GLN A 139 13.01 -8.53 -3.43
C GLN A 139 14.11 -9.22 -2.62
N GLN A 140 14.55 -10.40 -3.05
CA GLN A 140 15.54 -11.20 -2.32
C GLN A 140 16.95 -10.60 -2.34
N LYS A 141 17.22 -9.62 -3.22
CA LYS A 141 18.54 -9.00 -3.35
C LYS A 141 18.81 -8.05 -2.18
N PRO A 142 19.82 -8.33 -1.33
CA PRO A 142 20.22 -7.44 -0.25
C PRO A 142 21.06 -6.26 -0.77
N PHE A 143 21.21 -5.23 0.05
CA PHE A 143 22.17 -4.15 -0.11
C PHE A 143 22.84 -3.85 1.24
N LYS A 144 23.96 -3.12 1.21
CA LYS A 144 24.71 -2.82 2.43
C LYS A 144 24.08 -1.65 3.19
N CYS A 145 23.58 -1.89 4.40
CA CYS A 145 23.21 -0.86 5.37
C CYS A 145 24.40 -0.38 6.21
N GLY A 146 24.24 0.79 6.84
CA GLY A 146 25.20 1.42 7.75
C GLY A 146 25.86 2.68 7.18
N PRO A 147 26.97 3.13 7.80
CA PRO A 147 27.70 4.33 7.40
C PRO A 147 28.05 4.37 5.92
N GLY A 148 27.59 5.44 5.26
CA GLY A 148 27.80 5.70 3.84
C GLY A 148 26.86 4.96 2.89
N SER A 149 25.80 4.32 3.38
CA SER A 149 24.74 3.76 2.53
C SER A 149 23.90 4.87 1.85
N ASP A 150 23.51 4.64 0.59
CA ASP A 150 22.58 5.49 -0.16
C ASP A 150 21.55 4.61 -0.90
N PRO A 151 20.25 4.69 -0.56
CA PRO A 151 19.70 5.50 0.54
C PRO A 151 20.18 5.00 1.91
N TYR A 152 20.23 5.93 2.87
CA TYR A 152 20.68 5.60 4.21
C TYR A 152 19.79 4.53 4.85
N CYS A 153 20.43 3.57 5.50
CA CYS A 153 19.79 2.54 6.29
C CYS A 153 20.63 2.33 7.55
N PRO A 154 20.10 2.56 8.76
CA PRO A 154 20.87 2.44 10.02
C PRO A 154 21.21 0.99 10.40
N GLY A 155 20.73 0.01 9.64
CA GLY A 155 20.78 -1.41 9.98
C GLY A 155 19.41 -1.87 10.44
N SER A 156 18.68 -2.53 9.55
CA SER A 156 17.37 -3.12 9.80
C SER A 156 17.31 -4.48 9.11
N ASP A 157 16.36 -5.33 9.52
CA ASP A 157 16.01 -6.56 8.80
C ASP A 157 15.28 -6.22 7.45
N LEU A 158 15.48 -5.00 6.92
CA LEU A 158 14.83 -4.43 5.74
C LEU A 158 15.88 -3.94 4.72
N ASP A 159 17.09 -4.49 4.78
CA ASP A 159 18.25 -4.23 3.92
C ASP A 159 18.13 -4.89 2.53
N PHE A 160 16.92 -4.93 1.99
CA PHE A 160 16.58 -5.55 0.72
C PHE A 160 16.04 -4.55 -0.30
N THR A 161 16.31 -4.82 -1.57
CA THR A 161 15.81 -3.98 -2.66
C THR A 161 14.30 -4.17 -2.87
N GLY A 162 13.57 -3.11 -3.15
CA GLY A 162 12.18 -3.15 -3.63
C GLY A 162 12.07 -3.14 -5.17
N TRP A 163 10.87 -2.96 -5.71
CA TRP A 163 10.60 -2.96 -7.16
C TRP A 163 10.60 -1.53 -7.72
N LYS A 164 11.44 -1.25 -8.72
CA LYS A 164 11.57 0.08 -9.39
C LYS A 164 10.70 0.22 -10.64
N GLY A 165 10.28 1.43 -10.98
CA GLY A 165 9.55 1.72 -12.23
C GLY A 165 8.11 1.23 -12.23
N SER A 166 7.58 0.88 -13.39
CA SER A 166 6.22 0.32 -13.53
C SER A 166 6.10 -1.06 -12.87
N LYS A 167 4.98 -1.33 -12.20
CA LYS A 167 4.70 -2.63 -11.54
C LYS A 167 3.22 -2.92 -11.39
N LEU A 168 2.87 -4.20 -11.37
CA LEU A 168 1.53 -4.70 -11.11
C LEU A 168 1.62 -5.69 -9.96
N VAL A 169 1.06 -5.31 -8.81
CA VAL A 169 0.95 -6.19 -7.64
C VAL A 169 -0.40 -6.87 -7.70
N VAL A 170 -0.42 -8.20 -7.64
CA VAL A 170 -1.64 -9.01 -7.62
C VAL A 170 -1.67 -9.82 -6.35
N MET A 171 -2.74 -9.69 -5.58
CA MET A 171 -2.98 -10.45 -4.37
C MET A 171 -4.32 -11.18 -4.45
N LEU A 172 -4.35 -12.44 -4.05
CA LEU A 172 -5.58 -13.13 -3.68
C LEU A 172 -5.63 -13.21 -2.15
N ALA A 173 -6.54 -12.47 -1.55
CA ALA A 173 -6.62 -12.35 -0.10
C ALA A 173 -8.05 -12.13 0.41
N SER A 174 -8.24 -12.37 1.70
CA SER A 174 -9.40 -11.87 2.46
C SER A 174 -8.92 -11.16 3.73
N MET A 175 -9.76 -10.27 4.26
CA MET A 175 -9.50 -9.50 5.48
C MET A 175 -10.54 -9.91 6.53
N PRO A 176 -10.38 -11.11 7.16
CA PRO A 176 -11.26 -11.53 8.25
C PRO A 176 -11.16 -10.55 9.42
N TYR A 177 -12.19 -10.47 10.26
CA TYR A 177 -12.14 -9.61 11.44
C TYR A 177 -11.13 -10.09 12.48
N ALA A 178 -10.59 -9.16 13.27
CA ALA A 178 -9.61 -9.47 14.31
C ALA A 178 -10.15 -10.44 15.38
N ASP A 179 -11.46 -10.42 15.63
CA ASP A 179 -12.16 -11.30 16.56
C ASP A 179 -12.59 -12.66 15.96
N ASP A 180 -12.26 -12.94 14.70
CA ASP A 180 -12.44 -14.26 14.10
C ASP A 180 -11.66 -15.33 14.90
N PRO A 181 -12.30 -16.42 15.37
CA PRO A 181 -11.64 -17.44 16.19
C PRO A 181 -10.41 -18.09 15.56
N SER A 182 -10.32 -18.09 14.23
CA SER A 182 -9.17 -18.63 13.47
C SER A 182 -8.00 -17.65 13.34
N ILE A 183 -8.24 -16.35 13.57
CA ILE A 183 -7.25 -15.28 13.40
C ILE A 183 -6.81 -14.69 14.73
N LYS A 184 -7.74 -14.51 15.67
CA LYS A 184 -7.49 -13.96 17.01
C LYS A 184 -6.28 -14.60 17.73
N PRO A 185 -6.04 -15.92 17.68
CA PRO A 185 -4.87 -16.54 18.33
C PRO A 185 -3.52 -16.10 17.76
N LEU A 186 -3.49 -15.48 16.58
CA LEU A 186 -2.30 -15.01 15.88
C LEU A 186 -1.98 -13.54 16.16
N SER A 187 -2.80 -12.86 16.98
CA SER A 187 -2.71 -11.41 17.20
C SER A 187 -1.36 -10.96 17.79
N CYS A 188 -0.89 -9.81 17.32
CA CYS A 188 0.27 -9.08 17.83
C CYS A 188 -0.14 -7.84 18.65
N VAL A 189 -1.44 -7.65 18.90
CA VAL A 189 -1.94 -6.56 19.72
C VAL A 189 -1.34 -6.65 21.13
N THR A 190 -0.85 -5.52 21.65
CA THR A 190 -0.26 -5.46 22.99
C THR A 190 -1.28 -5.84 24.06
N GLY A 191 -0.85 -6.60 25.08
CA GLY A 191 -1.73 -7.06 26.15
C GLY A 191 -2.50 -5.92 26.84
N GLY A 192 -3.79 -6.13 27.06
CA GLY A 192 -4.70 -5.17 27.70
C GLY A 192 -5.46 -4.24 26.74
N LYS A 193 -5.13 -4.27 25.43
CA LYS A 193 -5.93 -3.59 24.40
C LYS A 193 -7.06 -4.48 23.89
N ASP A 194 -8.11 -3.85 23.37
CA ASP A 194 -9.26 -4.54 22.80
C ASP A 194 -9.01 -4.90 21.33
N GLU A 195 -9.10 -6.18 20.99
CA GLU A 195 -8.86 -6.71 19.64
C GLU A 195 -9.76 -6.05 18.59
N ARG A 196 -11.03 -5.85 18.93
CA ARG A 196 -12.00 -5.26 18.01
C ARG A 196 -11.69 -3.78 17.78
N ALA A 197 -11.36 -3.04 18.84
CA ALA A 197 -11.03 -1.64 18.75
C ALA A 197 -9.77 -1.38 17.91
N GLU A 198 -8.80 -2.30 17.95
CA GLU A 198 -7.53 -2.19 17.22
C GLU A 198 -7.56 -2.88 15.84
N ASP A 199 -8.69 -3.47 15.43
CA ASP A 199 -8.87 -4.13 14.12
C ASP A 199 -8.61 -3.17 12.96
N SER A 200 -7.42 -3.25 12.37
CA SER A 200 -6.92 -2.29 11.38
C SER A 200 -6.00 -2.94 10.33
N PRO A 201 -6.49 -3.93 9.55
CA PRO A 201 -5.67 -4.48 8.48
C PRO A 201 -5.25 -3.38 7.51
N TRP A 202 -3.98 -3.42 7.11
CA TRP A 202 -3.39 -2.39 6.26
C TRP A 202 -2.47 -3.00 5.22
N LEU A 203 -2.72 -2.68 3.95
CA LEU A 203 -1.82 -2.94 2.84
C LEU A 203 -1.26 -1.62 2.33
N GLY A 204 0.06 -1.48 2.39
CA GLY A 204 0.78 -0.28 1.95
C GLY A 204 1.81 -0.58 0.88
N ILE A 205 2.07 0.42 0.02
CA ILE A 205 3.28 0.48 -0.80
C ILE A 205 3.98 1.80 -0.50
N ALA A 206 5.28 1.78 -0.23
CA ALA A 206 6.05 3.02 -0.12
C ALA A 206 7.49 2.82 -0.62
N PRO A 207 8.22 3.93 -0.91
CA PRO A 207 9.64 3.88 -1.16
C PRO A 207 10.37 3.09 -0.09
N SER A 208 11.19 2.14 -0.51
CA SER A 208 11.91 1.23 0.39
C SER A 208 12.78 2.00 1.38
N GLU A 209 13.28 3.18 1.01
CA GLU A 209 13.96 4.14 1.89
C GLU A 209 13.16 4.46 3.17
N LEU A 210 11.84 4.59 3.09
CA LEU A 210 11.01 4.97 4.24
C LEU A 210 10.84 3.82 5.24
N PHE A 211 10.79 2.58 4.76
CA PHE A 211 10.67 1.42 5.63
C PHE A 211 12.00 1.04 6.28
N ARG A 212 13.13 1.32 5.63
CA ARG A 212 14.48 0.91 6.08
C ARG A 212 14.89 1.44 7.45
N ASP A 213 14.22 2.48 7.93
CA ASP A 213 14.39 3.01 9.27
C ASP A 213 13.79 2.12 10.39
N GLY A 214 13.14 1.00 10.02
CA GLY A 214 12.58 0.03 10.97
C GLY A 214 11.24 0.45 11.58
N TRP A 215 10.70 1.61 11.18
CA TRP A 215 9.37 2.05 11.57
C TRP A 215 8.31 1.53 10.60
N SER A 216 7.27 0.87 11.12
CA SER A 216 6.07 0.49 10.37
C SER A 216 5.17 1.65 9.98
N GLY A 217 5.75 2.84 9.81
CA GLY A 217 5.01 4.05 9.50
C GLY A 217 5.88 5.31 9.45
N TYR A 218 5.27 6.42 9.83
CA TYR A 218 5.81 7.77 9.72
C TYR A 218 6.92 8.04 10.75
N SER A 219 8.14 7.53 10.51
CA SER A 219 9.32 8.07 11.18
C SER A 219 9.39 9.56 10.88
N PRO A 220 9.44 10.46 11.88
CA PRO A 220 9.43 11.91 11.65
C PRO A 220 10.68 12.40 10.89
N CYS A 221 11.73 11.56 10.80
CA CYS A 221 12.89 11.85 9.97
C CYS A 221 12.69 11.46 8.48
N HIS A 222 11.70 10.64 8.16
CA HIS A 222 11.44 10.16 6.79
C HIS A 222 10.10 10.65 6.23
N CYS A 223 9.13 10.92 7.10
CA CYS A 223 7.83 11.46 6.76
C CYS A 223 7.74 12.92 7.19
N PHE A 224 7.63 13.83 6.23
CA PHE A 224 7.69 15.26 6.47
C PHE A 224 6.66 16.00 5.64
N SER A 225 6.37 17.24 6.03
CA SER A 225 5.62 18.18 5.22
C SER A 225 6.59 19.19 4.61
N ASN A 226 6.51 19.40 3.30
CA ASN A 226 7.21 20.51 2.63
C ASN A 226 6.42 21.82 2.74
N SER A 227 5.15 21.73 3.15
CA SER A 227 4.30 22.86 3.49
C SER A 227 4.28 23.15 4.99
N ASN A 228 3.77 24.31 5.41
CA ASN A 228 3.54 24.63 6.83
C ASN A 228 2.42 23.77 7.48
N ASN A 229 1.90 22.76 6.78
CA ASN A 229 0.89 21.85 7.31
C ASN A 229 1.49 20.46 7.60
N ALA A 230 2.06 20.31 8.80
CA ALA A 230 2.68 19.08 9.27
C ALA A 230 1.79 17.81 9.15
N GLY A 231 0.47 17.96 9.05
CA GLY A 231 -0.48 16.83 8.89
C GLY A 231 -0.56 16.23 7.49
N LEU A 232 0.06 16.84 6.47
CA LEU A 232 -0.09 16.38 5.08
C LEU A 232 0.86 15.23 4.70
N GLY A 233 1.99 15.10 5.39
CA GLY A 233 2.95 14.04 5.08
C GLY A 233 3.41 14.06 3.62
N ASP A 234 3.63 15.26 3.07
CA ASP A 234 3.99 15.51 1.67
C ASP A 234 5.22 14.66 1.23
N GLY A 235 6.15 14.37 2.12
CA GLY A 235 7.39 13.63 1.84
C GLY A 235 7.31 12.11 2.02
N CYS A 236 6.17 11.58 2.48
CA CYS A 236 6.10 10.20 2.98
C CYS A 236 5.83 9.17 1.87
N GLY A 237 5.71 9.60 0.61
CA GLY A 237 5.73 8.75 -0.59
C GLY A 237 4.88 7.47 -0.55
N GLN A 238 3.81 7.42 0.24
CA GLN A 238 3.12 6.18 0.59
C GLN A 238 1.79 6.07 -0.14
N ILE A 239 1.50 4.89 -0.67
CA ILE A 239 0.19 4.50 -1.16
C ILE A 239 -0.42 3.59 -0.10
N ASN A 240 -1.44 4.09 0.59
CA ASN A 240 -2.34 3.24 1.37
C ASN A 240 -3.24 2.55 0.37
N LEU A 241 -2.93 1.30 0.04
CA LEU A 241 -3.72 0.54 -0.92
C LEU A 241 -5.05 0.18 -0.33
N LEU A 242 -5.03 -0.35 0.90
CA LEU A 242 -6.21 -0.77 1.65
C LEU A 242 -5.90 -0.50 3.12
N GLU A 243 -6.51 0.52 3.69
CA GLU A 243 -6.31 0.92 5.08
C GLU A 243 -7.65 0.90 5.82
N VAL A 244 -7.76 0.05 6.83
CA VAL A 244 -8.85 0.15 7.81
C VAL A 244 -8.38 1.02 8.96
N VAL A 245 -9.11 2.10 9.24
CA VAL A 245 -8.85 2.92 10.42
C VAL A 245 -9.49 2.24 11.63
N ALA A 246 -8.67 1.88 12.61
CA ALA A 246 -9.10 1.27 13.87
C ALA A 246 -10.16 2.14 14.58
N GLU A 247 -11.15 1.50 15.21
CA GLU A 247 -12.17 2.20 16.00
C GLU A 247 -11.55 2.89 17.24
N SER A 248 -10.41 2.40 17.73
CA SER A 248 -9.59 3.01 18.79
C SER A 248 -9.13 4.43 18.44
N GLN A 249 -9.01 4.76 17.15
CA GLN A 249 -8.64 6.10 16.65
C GLN A 249 -9.82 7.09 16.63
N GLY A 250 -11.01 6.65 17.06
CA GLY A 250 -12.21 7.47 17.22
C GLY A 250 -13.30 7.13 16.21
N ARG A 251 -14.54 7.07 16.69
CA ARG A 251 -15.72 6.58 15.93
C ARG A 251 -16.12 7.46 14.75
N GLN A 252 -15.63 8.71 14.69
CA GLN A 252 -15.83 9.60 13.55
C GLN A 252 -15.01 9.19 12.32
N TYR A 253 -13.90 8.47 12.51
CA TYR A 253 -13.00 8.03 11.42
C TYR A 253 -12.92 6.51 11.32
N GLY A 254 -12.85 5.84 12.48
CA GLY A 254 -12.67 4.40 12.59
C GLY A 254 -13.91 3.61 12.20
N ASN A 255 -13.70 2.60 11.37
CA ASN A 255 -14.74 1.69 10.88
C ASN A 255 -14.09 0.44 10.33
N ARG A 256 -14.20 -0.67 11.07
CA ARG A 256 -13.58 -1.94 10.67
C ARG A 256 -14.16 -2.56 9.40
N ASP A 257 -15.30 -2.08 8.91
CA ASP A 257 -15.97 -2.61 7.72
C ASP A 257 -15.62 -1.83 6.44
N ILE A 258 -14.96 -0.68 6.58
CA ILE A 258 -14.63 0.23 5.48
C ILE A 258 -13.11 0.35 5.34
N VAL A 259 -12.66 0.26 4.11
CA VAL A 259 -11.25 0.33 3.73
C VAL A 259 -11.03 1.57 2.89
N SER A 260 -10.01 2.34 3.22
CA SER A 260 -9.58 3.53 2.49
C SER A 260 -8.46 3.20 1.52
N THR A 261 -8.39 3.95 0.42
CA THR A 261 -7.22 3.99 -0.46
C THR A 261 -6.80 5.44 -0.69
N GLY A 262 -5.53 5.73 -0.49
CA GLY A 262 -4.99 7.07 -0.67
C GLY A 262 -3.53 7.08 -1.09
N ILE A 263 -3.13 8.16 -1.76
CA ILE A 263 -1.76 8.42 -2.18
C ILE A 263 -1.24 9.64 -1.42
N ARG A 264 -0.06 9.49 -0.81
CA ARG A 264 0.69 10.57 -0.18
C ARG A 264 1.97 10.84 -0.98
N SER A 265 2.12 12.05 -1.50
CA SER A 265 3.29 12.41 -2.32
C SER A 265 3.59 13.91 -2.24
N PHE A 266 4.82 14.28 -2.62
CA PHE A 266 5.26 15.68 -2.54
C PHE A 266 4.57 16.58 -3.56
N GLN A 267 3.97 15.99 -4.60
CA GLN A 267 3.22 16.71 -5.63
C GLN A 267 1.95 17.36 -5.07
N VAL A 268 1.19 16.62 -4.25
CA VAL A 268 -0.17 17.01 -3.85
C VAL A 268 -0.45 16.88 -2.35
N GLY A 269 0.51 16.41 -1.54
CA GLY A 269 0.28 16.04 -0.16
C GLY A 269 -0.52 14.75 -0.09
N SER A 270 -1.83 14.85 0.17
CA SER A 270 -2.76 13.72 0.18
C SER A 270 -3.72 13.76 -1.02
N LEU A 271 -3.98 12.59 -1.60
CA LEU A 271 -4.93 12.38 -2.69
C LEU A 271 -5.76 11.13 -2.41
N GLY A 272 -7.09 11.23 -2.46
CA GLY A 272 -7.98 10.17 -1.99
C GLY A 272 -7.92 10.04 -0.47
N GLY A 273 -7.89 8.81 0.03
CA GLY A 273 -7.80 8.55 1.48
C GLY A 273 -9.10 8.87 2.22
N SER A 274 -10.26 8.78 1.55
CA SER A 274 -11.56 9.01 2.17
C SER A 274 -11.76 8.03 3.34
N THR A 275 -12.34 8.51 4.44
CA THR A 275 -12.71 7.70 5.59
C THR A 275 -14.19 7.81 5.85
N CYS A 276 -14.76 6.80 6.49
CA CYS A 276 -16.20 6.73 6.75
C CYS A 276 -16.40 6.05 8.10
N GLY A 277 -16.36 6.83 9.19
CA GLY A 277 -16.45 6.28 10.55
C GLY A 277 -17.79 5.60 10.85
N ILE A 278 -17.78 4.66 11.80
CA ILE A 278 -18.96 3.88 12.18
C ILE A 278 -20.13 4.75 12.67
N GLN A 279 -19.88 5.98 13.13
CA GLN A 279 -20.93 6.91 13.55
C GLN A 279 -21.87 7.32 12.40
N GLY A 280 -21.42 7.27 11.14
CA GLY A 280 -22.20 7.70 9.99
C GLY A 280 -22.24 6.72 8.82
N CYS A 281 -21.57 5.56 8.94
CA CYS A 281 -21.26 4.69 7.81
C CYS A 281 -21.37 3.20 8.15
N GLY A 282 -22.50 2.79 8.71
CA GLY A 282 -22.75 1.39 8.99
C GLY A 282 -22.86 0.57 7.70
N ILE A 283 -22.19 -0.57 7.64
CA ILE A 283 -22.09 -1.39 6.43
C ILE A 283 -23.45 -1.97 5.99
N GLU A 284 -24.39 -2.07 6.93
CA GLU A 284 -25.78 -2.51 6.72
C GLU A 284 -26.56 -1.59 5.76
N ASN A 285 -26.10 -0.36 5.53
CA ASN A 285 -26.74 0.60 4.63
C ASN A 285 -26.36 0.39 3.16
N PHE A 286 -25.39 -0.49 2.87
CA PHE A 286 -24.88 -0.73 1.53
C PHE A 286 -25.29 -2.12 1.01
N ALA A 287 -25.60 -2.22 -0.27
CA ALA A 287 -25.96 -3.49 -0.90
C ALA A 287 -24.85 -4.54 -0.67
N GLY A 288 -25.27 -5.77 -0.32
CA GLY A 288 -24.38 -6.87 0.07
C GLY A 288 -23.33 -7.27 -0.96
N ASN A 289 -23.57 -6.93 -2.22
CA ASN A 289 -22.80 -7.33 -3.40
C ASN A 289 -21.96 -6.18 -4.00
N ALA A 290 -21.74 -5.08 -3.29
CA ALA A 290 -20.90 -3.97 -3.75
C ALA A 290 -19.55 -3.96 -3.02
N ASP A 291 -18.45 -3.84 -3.78
CA ASP A 291 -17.12 -3.65 -3.20
C ASP A 291 -16.76 -2.15 -3.11
N LEU A 292 -17.15 -1.32 -4.09
CA LEU A 292 -16.85 0.11 -4.13
C LEU A 292 -18.02 0.95 -3.63
N LEU A 293 -17.76 1.82 -2.66
CA LEU A 293 -18.74 2.63 -1.93
C LEU A 293 -18.34 4.11 -1.97
N ASP A 294 -19.31 4.99 -1.77
CA ASP A 294 -19.10 6.42 -1.63
C ASP A 294 -19.34 6.85 -0.18
N ALA A 295 -18.28 7.23 0.52
CA ALA A 295 -18.31 7.70 1.90
C ALA A 295 -19.05 9.03 2.07
N ASN A 296 -19.03 9.90 1.05
CA ASN A 296 -19.66 11.22 1.13
C ASN A 296 -21.17 11.11 1.06
N SER A 297 -21.69 10.33 0.09
CA SER A 297 -23.13 10.11 -0.09
C SER A 297 -23.68 8.95 0.74
N ARG A 298 -22.81 8.07 1.24
CA ARG A 298 -23.16 6.83 1.97
C ARG A 298 -24.00 5.88 1.12
N THR A 299 -23.63 5.76 -0.15
CA THR A 299 -24.27 4.86 -1.11
C THR A 299 -23.25 3.94 -1.77
N VAL A 300 -23.72 2.90 -2.47
CA VAL A 300 -22.86 2.14 -3.37
C VAL A 300 -22.46 3.02 -4.56
N MET A 301 -21.23 2.88 -5.05
CA MET A 301 -20.85 3.53 -6.31
C MET A 301 -21.45 2.73 -7.47
N THR A 302 -22.04 3.44 -8.44
CA THR A 302 -22.57 2.82 -9.68
C THR A 302 -21.55 2.83 -10.82
N GLN A 303 -20.44 3.54 -10.63
CA GLN A 303 -19.36 3.65 -11.61
C GLN A 303 -18.01 3.66 -10.92
N ALA A 304 -16.96 3.39 -11.69
CA ALA A 304 -15.58 3.54 -11.25
C ALA A 304 -15.27 4.96 -10.72
N ALA A 305 -14.30 5.03 -9.82
CA ALA A 305 -13.78 6.28 -9.31
C ALA A 305 -12.48 6.68 -10.03
N VAL A 306 -12.37 7.97 -10.37
CA VAL A 306 -11.14 8.57 -10.91
C VAL A 306 -10.83 9.82 -10.09
N ILE A 307 -9.61 9.90 -9.58
CA ILE A 307 -9.11 11.04 -8.82
C ILE A 307 -7.92 11.62 -9.57
N ASP A 308 -7.99 12.90 -9.92
CA ASP A 308 -6.95 13.61 -10.67
C ASP A 308 -6.07 14.44 -9.73
N ALA A 309 -4.75 14.24 -9.76
CA ALA A 309 -3.82 15.02 -8.95
C ALA A 309 -3.83 16.52 -9.30
N ASN A 310 -4.10 16.87 -10.56
CA ASN A 310 -4.22 18.25 -11.04
C ASN A 310 -5.58 18.86 -10.70
N ASN A 311 -6.62 18.04 -10.49
CA ASN A 311 -7.95 18.48 -10.09
C ASN A 311 -8.49 17.60 -8.96
N ARG A 312 -8.02 17.91 -7.75
CA ARG A 312 -8.22 17.08 -6.54
C ARG A 312 -9.66 17.09 -6.02
N ALA A 313 -10.48 18.05 -6.46
CA ALA A 313 -11.86 18.18 -6.01
C ALA A 313 -12.72 17.08 -6.65
N GLY A 314 -13.11 16.09 -5.84
CA GLY A 314 -14.09 15.07 -6.21
C GLY A 314 -15.40 15.28 -5.44
N ALA A 315 -16.54 15.03 -6.10
CA ALA A 315 -17.84 15.00 -5.43
C ALA A 315 -18.03 13.73 -4.56
N ALA A 316 -17.43 12.62 -4.98
CA ALA A 316 -17.48 11.32 -4.30
C ALA A 316 -16.29 11.13 -3.35
N GLY A 317 -16.50 10.35 -2.28
CA GLY A 317 -15.47 9.88 -1.37
C GLY A 317 -15.27 8.38 -1.51
N PRO A 318 -14.56 7.90 -2.55
CA PRO A 318 -14.49 6.47 -2.83
C PRO A 318 -13.77 5.70 -1.72
N VAL A 319 -14.42 4.67 -1.21
CA VAL A 319 -13.91 3.72 -0.22
C VAL A 319 -14.33 2.30 -0.61
N TRP A 320 -13.75 1.29 0.01
CA TRP A 320 -14.11 -0.10 -0.22
C TRP A 320 -14.85 -0.69 0.96
N ARG A 321 -15.74 -1.62 0.67
CA ARG A 321 -16.17 -2.62 1.64
C ARG A 321 -14.98 -3.53 1.97
N ARG A 322 -14.73 -3.77 3.24
CA ARG A 322 -13.81 -4.83 3.68
C ARG A 322 -14.33 -6.19 3.20
N ALA A 323 -13.54 -6.88 2.40
CA ALA A 323 -13.88 -8.23 1.96
C ALA A 323 -13.40 -9.26 3.00
N THR A 324 -14.33 -9.82 3.76
CA THR A 324 -14.06 -10.94 4.70
C THR A 324 -13.86 -12.27 3.97
N ASP A 325 -14.25 -12.33 2.70
CA ASP A 325 -14.04 -13.40 1.75
C ASP A 325 -13.00 -13.02 0.67
N ASP A 326 -12.74 -13.93 -0.27
CA ASP A 326 -11.61 -13.74 -1.20
C ASP A 326 -11.89 -12.64 -2.23
N ARG A 327 -10.91 -11.77 -2.43
CA ARG A 327 -10.82 -10.84 -3.56
C ARG A 327 -9.46 -10.94 -4.23
N TYR A 328 -9.47 -10.72 -5.54
CA TYR A 328 -8.27 -10.27 -6.24
C TYR A 328 -8.12 -8.78 -6.03
N TYR A 329 -6.99 -8.37 -5.47
CA TYR A 329 -6.54 -6.99 -5.40
C TYR A 329 -5.44 -6.80 -6.42
N LEU A 330 -5.69 -5.99 -7.45
CA LEU A 330 -4.74 -5.66 -8.50
C LEU A 330 -4.35 -4.19 -8.37
N VAL A 331 -3.07 -3.92 -8.18
CA VAL A 331 -2.53 -2.58 -8.01
C VAL A 331 -1.52 -2.33 -9.12
N LEU A 332 -1.93 -1.54 -10.10
CA LEU A 332 -1.13 -1.20 -11.27
C LEU A 332 -0.55 0.21 -11.09
N LEU A 333 0.79 0.31 -11.06
CA LEU A 333 1.54 1.54 -11.18
C LEU A 333 2.15 1.56 -12.60
N ASP A 334 1.67 2.45 -13.46
CA ASP A 334 2.11 2.54 -14.84
C ASP A 334 2.71 3.91 -15.16
N GLU A 335 4.02 3.94 -15.40
CA GLU A 335 4.75 5.16 -15.73
C GLU A 335 4.36 5.75 -17.09
N GLN A 336 3.86 4.91 -18.02
CA GLN A 336 3.46 5.36 -19.34
C GLN A 336 2.20 6.22 -19.29
N SER A 337 1.20 5.80 -18.51
CA SER A 337 -0.04 6.54 -18.31
C SER A 337 -0.02 7.53 -17.14
N ARG A 338 1.07 7.56 -16.35
CA ARG A 338 1.18 8.37 -15.11
C ARG A 338 0.01 8.13 -14.16
N ALA A 339 -0.33 6.85 -14.01
CA ALA A 339 -1.51 6.45 -13.27
C ALA A 339 -1.24 5.31 -12.29
N VAL A 340 -1.99 5.33 -11.20
CA VAL A 340 -2.08 4.24 -10.24
C VAL A 340 -3.52 3.76 -10.24
N GLN A 341 -3.77 2.49 -10.57
CA GLN A 341 -5.10 1.91 -10.52
C GLN A 341 -5.15 0.77 -9.50
N VAL A 342 -6.14 0.84 -8.61
CA VAL A 342 -6.50 -0.23 -7.69
C VAL A 342 -7.80 -0.86 -8.17
N ALA A 343 -7.80 -2.18 -8.38
CA ALA A 343 -8.99 -2.96 -8.72
C ALA A 343 -9.23 -4.04 -7.66
N VAL A 344 -10.48 -4.11 -7.19
CA VAL A 344 -10.97 -5.17 -6.29
C VAL A 344 -11.96 -6.01 -7.08
N ILE A 345 -11.67 -7.30 -7.24
CA ILE A 345 -12.44 -8.20 -8.11
C ILE A 345 -12.80 -9.48 -7.36
N HIS A 346 -14.09 -9.82 -7.32
CA HIS A 346 -14.56 -11.09 -6.79
C HIS A 346 -14.16 -12.26 -7.71
N PRO A 347 -13.56 -13.36 -7.20
CA PRO A 347 -13.16 -14.53 -7.99
C PRO A 347 -14.28 -15.17 -8.81
N GLY A 348 -15.51 -15.11 -8.33
CA GLY A 348 -16.73 -15.54 -9.04
C GLY A 348 -17.24 -14.58 -10.13
N SER A 349 -16.59 -13.43 -10.36
CA SER A 349 -17.05 -12.39 -11.30
C SER A 349 -15.87 -11.68 -11.99
N VAL A 350 -14.93 -12.44 -12.56
CA VAL A 350 -13.73 -11.87 -13.20
C VAL A 350 -14.09 -11.22 -14.55
N PRO A 351 -13.90 -9.89 -14.72
CA PRO A 351 -14.19 -9.19 -15.97
C PRO A 351 -13.21 -9.61 -17.07
N ALA A 352 -13.65 -9.51 -18.33
CA ALA A 352 -12.87 -9.97 -19.48
C ALA A 352 -11.43 -9.43 -19.52
N ALA A 353 -11.24 -8.13 -19.22
CA ALA A 353 -9.93 -7.49 -19.20
C ALA A 353 -8.95 -8.05 -18.16
N ALA A 354 -9.45 -8.67 -17.09
CA ALA A 354 -8.62 -9.26 -16.03
C ALA A 354 -8.40 -10.77 -16.20
N ARG A 355 -9.14 -11.45 -17.11
CA ARG A 355 -9.06 -12.93 -17.28
C ARG A 355 -7.71 -13.41 -17.82
N THR A 356 -6.97 -12.54 -18.51
CA THR A 356 -5.61 -12.83 -18.96
C THR A 356 -4.58 -12.78 -17.82
N ILE A 357 -4.97 -12.23 -16.65
CA ILE A 357 -4.10 -12.07 -15.48
C ILE A 357 -4.53 -13.04 -14.38
N VAL A 358 -5.81 -13.00 -13.96
CA VAL A 358 -6.37 -13.82 -12.88
C VAL A 358 -7.46 -14.77 -13.43
N PRO A 359 -7.58 -16.00 -12.92
CA PRO A 359 -6.86 -16.59 -11.78
C PRO A 359 -5.50 -17.22 -12.15
N ALA A 360 -5.15 -17.26 -13.43
CA ALA A 360 -4.04 -18.09 -13.94
C ALA A 360 -2.65 -17.60 -13.50
N LEU A 361 -2.46 -16.30 -13.29
CA LEU A 361 -1.19 -15.66 -12.95
C LEU A 361 -0.05 -16.12 -13.88
N PRO A 362 -0.17 -15.89 -15.20
CA PRO A 362 0.81 -16.40 -16.16
C PRO A 362 2.20 -15.80 -15.92
N ASN A 363 3.27 -16.48 -16.37
CA ASN A 363 4.64 -15.99 -16.20
C ASN A 363 4.90 -14.66 -16.91
N THR A 364 4.18 -14.40 -18.01
CA THR A 364 4.27 -13.19 -18.81
C THR A 364 2.88 -12.61 -19.08
N LEU A 365 2.82 -11.29 -19.23
CA LEU A 365 1.64 -10.54 -19.63
C LEU A 365 2.02 -9.67 -20.83
N THR A 366 1.14 -9.56 -21.82
CA THR A 366 1.35 -8.60 -22.91
C THR A 366 1.10 -7.18 -22.42
N ARG A 367 1.72 -6.18 -23.06
CA ARG A 367 1.38 -4.76 -22.79
C ARG A 367 -0.13 -4.51 -22.94
N SER A 368 -0.78 -5.12 -23.93
CA SER A 368 -2.23 -5.00 -24.13
C SER A 368 -3.07 -5.53 -22.96
N ALA A 369 -2.60 -6.53 -22.20
CA ALA A 369 -3.28 -7.00 -21.01
C ALA A 369 -3.20 -5.96 -19.88
N VAL A 370 -2.04 -5.30 -19.75
CA VAL A 370 -1.82 -4.19 -18.79
C VAL A 370 -2.68 -2.99 -19.16
N ASP A 371 -2.73 -2.63 -20.44
CA ASP A 371 -3.59 -1.53 -20.92
C ASP A 371 -5.08 -1.84 -20.73
N GLY A 372 -5.49 -3.09 -20.98
CA GLY A 372 -6.84 -3.56 -20.72
C GLY A 372 -7.22 -3.44 -19.24
N LEU A 373 -6.28 -3.74 -18.33
CA LEU A 373 -6.47 -3.52 -16.90
C LEU A 373 -6.57 -2.01 -16.59
N MET A 374 -5.68 -1.17 -17.12
CA MET A 374 -5.72 0.30 -16.91
C MET A 374 -6.98 0.96 -17.46
N ALA A 375 -7.60 0.37 -18.49
CA ALA A 375 -8.88 0.81 -19.05
C ALA A 375 -10.10 0.23 -18.31
N LEU A 376 -9.91 -0.73 -17.41
CA LEU A 376 -11.00 -1.36 -16.68
C LEU A 376 -11.69 -0.34 -15.77
N ARG A 377 -13.02 -0.25 -15.87
CA ARG A 377 -13.85 0.57 -15.00
C ARG A 377 -14.92 -0.33 -14.39
N LEU A 378 -14.92 -0.41 -13.06
CA LEU A 378 -15.91 -1.14 -12.26
C LEU A 378 -16.36 -0.28 -11.07
N PRO A 379 -17.64 -0.37 -10.67
CA PRO A 379 -18.76 -0.90 -11.45
C PRO A 379 -18.94 -0.15 -12.78
N LYS A 380 -19.70 -0.71 -13.72
CA LYS A 380 -20.03 -0.06 -15.00
C LYS A 380 -21.46 0.44 -15.01
#